data_AF-A0A157RFK2-F1
#
_entry.id   AF-A0A157RFK2-F1
#
_cell.length_a   1.000
_cell.length_b   1.000
_cell.length_c   1.000
_cell.angle_alpha   90.00
_cell.angle_beta   90.00
_cell.angle_gamma   90.00
#
_symmetry.space_group_name_H-M   'P 1'
#
loop_
_entity.id
_entity.type
_entity.pdbx_description
1 polymer ?
#
loop_
_entity_poly.entity_id
_entity_poly.type
_entity_poly.pdbx_seq_one_letter_code
_entity_poly.pdbx_strand_id
1 'polypeptide(L)'
;MLRTYTRHLVNRMEADLGTRLDWVAVDHRNTDNPHTHLIVRGRDDTGKDLIIAGDYIAHGFRHRAAELATEWLGPRTELDIQQTLQREVEQERWTSLDRTLLREAGEDGRVQIERFNEPRLQRQRLLLIGRLQRLQRLGLADETQPGTWAVHADAEKTLRALGERGDIIRTMQRAMSCQPRELAVFEPGQDADERGRTIVGRVAAKGLADELHDRGYLVIDGVDGKAHYVALNARDELVNYPTGSVVEVRGSAEVRAADKNIVTLVSDGLYRADDHLAIEQGRAKAGRDPQEVVAAHVRRLEALRRAGIVERVADGLWKVPDDLAERGRQYDAQRLGGVTVELKSHLPIERQARVIGATWLDQQLIGGGKGLGDLGFGSEPKNTLQQRADFLAEQGLAERRGQRVILARNLLGTLRNRELAQVAKDIAADTGLQHRPVTDGQRVAGIYRRSVMLASGRYAMLDDGMGFSLVPWRPVIEQRPGQQIAATVRGGGVSWEIGRQRGVSV
;
A
#
# COMPACT_ATOMS: atom_id res chain seq x y z
N MET A 1 -0.86 11.74 29.96
CA MET A 1 0.15 12.78 29.70
C MET A 1 -0.11 13.48 28.37
N LEU A 2 0.01 12.80 27.21
CA LEU A 2 -0.23 13.38 25.87
C LEU A 2 -1.57 14.14 25.75
N ARG A 3 -2.71 13.50 26.00
CA ARG A 3 -4.02 14.16 25.98
C ARG A 3 -4.08 15.51 26.72
N THR A 4 -3.50 15.58 27.91
CA THR A 4 -3.49 16.82 28.72
C THR A 4 -2.53 17.84 28.10
N TYR A 5 -1.32 17.40 27.74
CA TYR A 5 -0.31 18.22 27.07
C TYR A 5 -0.84 18.86 25.77
N THR A 6 -1.48 18.06 24.90
CA THR A 6 -2.09 18.54 23.65
C THR A 6 -3.15 19.61 23.91
N ARG A 7 -3.99 19.46 24.94
CA ARG A 7 -4.97 20.51 25.31
C ARG A 7 -4.30 21.81 25.72
N HIS A 8 -3.25 21.74 26.55
CA HIS A 8 -2.52 22.95 26.95
C HIS A 8 -1.78 23.61 25.77
N LEU A 9 -1.25 22.80 24.84
CA LEU A 9 -0.65 23.31 23.61
C LEU A 9 -1.68 24.05 22.76
N VAL A 10 -2.85 23.45 22.54
CA VAL A 10 -3.91 24.10 21.74
C VAL A 10 -4.41 25.38 22.41
N ASN A 11 -4.55 25.42 23.74
CA ASN A 11 -4.92 26.65 24.44
C ASN A 11 -3.89 27.78 24.21
N ARG A 12 -2.58 27.46 24.10
CA ARG A 12 -1.55 28.45 23.75
C ARG A 12 -1.68 28.89 22.29
N MET A 13 -1.98 27.96 21.40
CA MET A 13 -2.23 28.27 19.99
C MET A 13 -3.45 29.20 19.83
N GLU A 14 -4.54 28.94 20.54
CA GLU A 14 -5.73 29.81 20.55
C GLU A 14 -5.39 31.23 21.04
N ALA A 15 -4.55 31.34 22.08
CA ALA A 15 -4.09 32.62 22.59
C ALA A 15 -3.20 33.38 21.59
N ASP A 16 -2.29 32.69 20.91
CA ASP A 16 -1.39 33.29 19.90
C ASP A 16 -2.15 33.73 18.64
N LEU A 17 -3.13 32.93 18.21
CA LEU A 17 -3.93 33.18 17.01
C LEU A 17 -5.09 34.15 17.26
N GLY A 18 -5.43 34.42 18.52
CA GLY A 18 -6.52 35.32 18.90
C GLY A 18 -7.93 34.81 18.56
N THR A 19 -8.08 33.51 18.31
CA THR A 19 -9.35 32.84 17.97
C THR A 19 -9.42 31.48 18.65
N ARG A 20 -10.63 31.02 18.96
CA ARG A 20 -10.81 29.61 19.34
C ARG A 20 -10.61 28.70 18.14
N LEU A 21 -10.08 27.51 18.39
CA LEU A 21 -9.86 26.49 17.39
C LEU A 21 -10.86 25.35 17.60
N ASP A 22 -11.50 24.92 16.51
CA ASP A 22 -12.29 23.69 16.48
C ASP A 22 -11.37 22.55 16.01
N TRP A 23 -11.12 21.57 16.89
CA TRP A 23 -10.10 20.56 16.65
C TRP A 23 -10.44 19.18 17.23
N VAL A 24 -9.88 18.15 16.60
CA VAL A 24 -9.91 16.76 17.05
C VAL A 24 -8.48 16.23 17.08
N ALA A 25 -8.16 15.39 18.05
CA ALA A 25 -6.85 14.78 18.16
C ALA A 25 -6.91 13.27 18.35
N VAL A 26 -5.93 12.57 17.81
CA VAL A 26 -5.75 11.12 17.96
C VAL A 26 -4.35 10.83 18.49
N ASP A 27 -4.28 10.17 19.64
CA ASP A 27 -3.02 9.78 20.28
C ASP A 27 -2.58 8.40 19.77
N HIS A 28 -1.40 8.33 19.19
CA HIS A 28 -0.73 7.09 18.78
C HIS A 28 0.34 6.71 19.80
N ARG A 29 0.31 5.44 20.24
CA ARG A 29 1.34 4.83 21.12
C ARG A 29 2.01 3.62 20.49
N ASN A 30 1.65 3.32 19.25
CA ASN A 30 2.09 2.17 18.47
C ASN A 30 3.35 2.44 17.63
N THR A 31 3.93 3.65 17.74
CA THR A 31 5.23 4.03 17.18
C THR A 31 6.32 4.08 18.26
N ASP A 32 7.57 4.34 17.86
CA ASP A 32 8.72 4.46 18.77
C ASP A 32 8.59 5.63 19.74
N ASN A 33 8.01 6.73 19.25
CA ASN A 33 7.65 7.88 20.07
C ASN A 33 6.13 8.03 20.07
N PRO A 34 5.46 7.98 21.24
CA PRO A 34 4.07 8.35 21.36
C PRO A 34 3.85 9.77 20.83
N HIS A 35 2.92 9.94 19.89
CA HIS A 35 2.64 11.22 19.26
C HIS A 35 1.13 11.42 19.10
N THR A 36 0.73 12.65 18.78
CA THR A 36 -0.67 13.03 18.61
C THR A 36 -0.83 13.70 17.25
N HIS A 37 -1.76 13.23 16.43
CA HIS A 37 -2.23 14.00 15.27
C HIS A 37 -3.31 14.96 15.73
N LEU A 38 -3.20 16.22 15.31
CA LEU A 38 -4.17 17.27 15.59
C LEU A 38 -4.78 17.71 14.25
N ILE A 39 -6.08 17.53 14.10
CA ILE A 39 -6.87 18.05 12.97
C ILE A 39 -7.55 19.31 13.46
N VAL A 40 -7.24 20.43 12.82
CA VAL A 40 -7.85 21.74 13.11
C VAL A 40 -8.75 22.10 11.94
N ARG A 41 -9.98 22.50 12.23
CA ARG A 41 -10.90 23.02 11.23
C ARG A 41 -10.37 24.34 10.69
N GLY A 42 -10.38 24.51 9.38
CA GLY A 42 -9.94 25.75 8.71
C GLY A 42 -10.89 26.94 8.89
N ARG A 43 -11.63 27.02 9.99
CA ARG A 43 -12.53 28.13 10.32
C ARG A 43 -12.23 28.68 11.71
N ASP A 44 -12.28 30.00 11.84
CA ASP A 44 -12.17 30.70 13.12
C ASP A 44 -13.49 30.64 13.92
N ASP A 45 -13.48 31.22 15.11
CA ASP A 45 -14.65 31.25 16.01
C ASP A 45 -15.80 32.14 15.51
N THR A 46 -15.56 32.98 14.50
CA THR A 46 -16.57 33.76 13.79
C THR A 46 -17.14 33.02 12.56
N GLY A 47 -16.60 31.84 12.24
CA GLY A 47 -16.98 31.02 11.10
C GLY A 47 -16.29 31.40 9.78
N LYS A 48 -15.40 32.39 9.78
CA LYS A 48 -14.57 32.79 8.63
C LYS A 48 -13.38 31.86 8.48
N ASP A 49 -12.66 31.98 7.38
CA ASP A 49 -11.50 31.13 7.11
C ASP A 49 -10.37 31.44 8.11
N LEU A 50 -9.84 30.39 8.73
CA LEU A 50 -8.74 30.50 9.69
C LEU A 50 -7.44 30.83 8.95
N ILE A 51 -6.90 32.03 9.17
CA ILE A 51 -5.63 32.45 8.57
C ILE A 51 -4.51 32.26 9.61
N ILE A 52 -3.55 31.40 9.29
CA ILE A 52 -2.37 31.16 10.10
C ILE A 52 -1.15 31.67 9.34
N ALA A 53 -0.34 32.52 9.97
CA ALA A 53 0.87 33.04 9.36
C ALA A 53 1.85 31.89 9.04
N GLY A 54 2.47 31.91 7.86
CA GLY A 54 3.40 30.86 7.40
C GLY A 54 4.54 30.61 8.39
N ASP A 55 5.09 31.67 9.00
CA ASP A 55 6.16 31.56 10.00
C ASP A 55 5.68 30.87 11.29
N TYR A 56 4.42 31.08 11.68
CA TYR A 56 3.82 30.40 12.82
C TYR A 56 3.66 28.89 12.54
N ILE A 57 3.32 28.53 11.30
CA ILE A 57 3.29 27.14 10.84
C ILE A 57 4.71 26.54 10.85
N ALA A 58 5.69 27.27 10.31
CA ALA A 58 7.07 26.78 10.18
C ALA A 58 7.77 26.59 11.53
N HIS A 59 7.54 27.50 12.49
CA HIS A 59 8.32 27.57 13.72
C HIS A 59 7.49 27.77 14.99
N GLY A 60 6.39 28.53 14.92
CA GLY A 60 5.55 28.91 16.07
C GLY A 60 5.01 27.72 16.85
N PHE A 61 4.38 26.75 16.16
CA PHE A 61 3.85 25.54 16.84
C PHE A 61 4.92 24.75 17.59
N ARG A 62 6.08 24.55 16.95
CA ARG A 62 7.21 23.82 17.56
C ARG A 62 7.74 24.57 18.78
N HIS A 63 7.84 25.90 18.69
CA HIS A 63 8.30 26.73 19.80
C HIS A 63 7.36 26.60 21.01
N ARG A 64 6.05 26.76 20.81
CA ARG A 64 5.06 26.63 21.90
C ARG A 64 5.04 25.25 22.54
N ALA A 65 5.18 24.21 21.73
CA ALA A 65 5.32 22.85 22.24
C ALA A 65 6.59 22.72 23.10
N ALA A 66 7.74 23.18 22.61
CA ALA A 66 9.00 23.11 23.35
C ALA A 66 8.96 23.88 24.68
N GLU A 67 8.38 25.08 24.70
CA GLU A 67 8.17 25.87 25.92
C GLU A 67 7.30 25.10 26.93
N LEU A 68 6.16 24.58 26.49
CA LEU A 68 5.24 23.83 27.36
C LEU A 68 5.91 22.56 27.91
N ALA A 69 6.67 21.85 27.09
CA ALA A 69 7.43 20.68 27.53
C ALA A 69 8.49 21.05 28.58
N THR A 70 9.18 22.17 28.37
CA THR A 70 10.19 22.70 29.31
C THR A 70 9.57 23.08 30.65
N GLU A 71 8.37 23.67 30.67
CA GLU A 71 7.66 23.98 31.91
C GLU A 71 7.24 22.73 32.67
N TRP A 72 6.87 21.65 31.96
CA TRP A 72 6.38 20.41 32.58
C TRP A 72 7.50 19.49 33.05
N LEU A 73 8.58 19.41 32.28
CA LEU A 73 9.67 18.46 32.48
C LEU A 73 10.94 19.11 33.03
N GLY A 74 11.00 20.44 33.03
CA GLY A 74 12.21 21.21 33.32
C GLY A 74 13.09 21.41 32.08
N PRO A 75 14.11 22.28 32.19
CA PRO A 75 15.10 22.45 31.14
C PRO A 75 15.90 21.16 30.95
N ARG A 76 16.16 20.81 29.69
CA ARG A 76 17.03 19.68 29.34
C ARG A 76 18.44 19.93 29.89
N THR A 77 18.97 19.00 30.67
CA THR A 77 20.28 19.18 31.30
C THR A 77 21.42 18.92 30.31
N GLU A 78 22.61 19.44 30.61
CA GLU A 78 23.82 19.12 29.82
C GLU A 78 24.07 17.61 29.80
N LEU A 79 23.80 16.90 30.89
CA LEU A 79 23.93 15.44 30.97
C LEU A 79 22.98 14.73 30.00
N ASP A 80 21.73 15.17 29.92
CA ASP A 80 20.74 14.61 28.96
C ASP A 80 21.18 14.89 27.51
N ILE A 81 21.77 16.05 27.26
CA ILE A 81 22.33 16.41 25.96
C ILE A 81 23.45 15.46 25.58
N GLN A 82 24.44 15.29 26.46
CA GLN A 82 25.58 14.41 26.23
C GLN A 82 25.16 12.95 26.05
N GLN A 83 24.26 12.42 26.88
CA GLN A 83 23.76 11.06 26.74
C GLN A 83 23.03 10.83 25.42
N THR A 84 22.27 11.81 24.93
CA THR A 84 21.59 11.73 23.64
C THR A 84 22.61 11.66 22.51
N LEU A 85 23.60 12.56 22.50
CA LEU A 85 24.64 12.60 21.46
C LEU A 85 25.52 11.34 21.49
N GLN A 86 25.84 10.81 22.68
CA GLN A 86 26.56 9.54 22.83
C GLN A 86 25.83 8.39 22.13
N ARG A 87 24.51 8.32 22.25
CA ARG A 87 23.70 7.31 21.57
C ARG A 87 23.64 7.52 20.06
N GLU A 88 23.74 8.75 19.57
CA GLU A 88 23.72 9.05 18.12
C GLU A 88 24.95 8.50 17.40
N VAL A 89 26.11 8.40 18.08
CA VAL A 89 27.36 7.92 17.48
C VAL A 89 27.19 6.58 16.76
N GLU A 90 26.56 5.60 17.42
CA GLU A 90 26.43 4.23 16.90
C GLU A 90 25.21 4.01 15.99
N GLN A 91 24.27 4.96 15.92
CA GLN A 91 23.01 4.77 15.21
C GLN A 91 23.18 4.71 13.68
N GLU A 92 22.57 3.72 13.04
CA GLU A 92 22.54 3.59 11.58
C GLU A 92 21.41 4.44 10.98
N ARG A 93 21.40 5.74 11.29
CA ARG A 93 20.44 6.73 10.76
C ARG A 93 21.07 8.11 10.63
N TRP A 94 20.40 9.04 9.94
CA TRP A 94 20.83 10.44 9.90
C TRP A 94 20.57 11.15 11.24
N THR A 95 21.61 11.71 11.86
CA THR A 95 21.60 12.25 13.23
C THR A 95 21.91 13.74 13.28
N SER A 96 21.98 14.31 14.49
CA SER A 96 22.44 15.68 14.67
C SER A 96 23.94 15.83 14.51
N LEU A 97 24.72 14.80 14.88
CA LEU A 97 26.16 14.75 14.66
C LEU A 97 26.50 14.83 13.17
N ASP A 98 25.75 14.16 12.30
CA ASP A 98 25.98 14.21 10.85
C ASP A 98 25.70 15.61 10.27
N ARG A 99 24.66 16.29 10.75
CA ARG A 99 24.38 17.70 10.38
C ARG A 99 25.49 18.64 10.83
N THR A 100 26.07 18.39 12.00
CA THR A 100 27.25 19.15 12.46
C THR A 100 28.44 18.86 11.55
N LEU A 101 28.77 17.59 11.27
CA LEU A 101 29.87 17.21 10.37
C LEU A 101 29.73 17.88 8.99
N LEU A 102 28.53 17.89 8.41
CA LEU A 102 28.26 18.54 7.13
C LEU A 102 28.44 20.07 7.19
N ARG A 103 28.03 20.70 8.29
CA ARG A 103 28.20 22.14 8.49
C ARG A 103 29.68 22.52 8.66
N GLU A 104 30.46 21.65 9.30
CA GLU A 104 31.88 21.86 9.55
C GLU A 104 32.79 21.43 8.41
N ALA A 105 32.23 20.82 7.36
CA ALA A 105 32.96 20.52 6.14
C ALA A 105 33.43 21.83 5.46
N GLY A 106 34.67 21.82 4.95
CA GLY A 106 35.20 22.90 4.13
C GLY A 106 34.50 23.01 2.78
N GLU A 107 34.86 24.03 1.99
CA GLU A 107 34.35 24.22 0.62
C GLU A 107 34.66 23.04 -0.30
N ASP A 108 35.68 22.25 0.04
CA ASP A 108 36.09 21.01 -0.65
C ASP A 108 35.29 19.78 -0.18
N GLY A 109 34.31 19.95 0.70
CA GLY A 109 33.50 18.85 1.26
C GLY A 109 34.24 17.98 2.26
N ARG A 110 35.42 18.41 2.74
CA ARG A 110 36.25 17.65 3.69
C ARG A 110 36.14 18.19 5.10
N VAL A 111 36.18 17.28 6.07
CA VAL A 111 36.09 17.57 7.49
C VAL A 111 37.48 17.42 8.11
N GLN A 112 37.98 18.51 8.69
CA GLN A 112 39.28 18.56 9.39
C GLN A 112 39.06 18.39 10.90
N ILE A 113 39.72 17.41 11.53
CA ILE A 113 39.59 17.15 12.97
C ILE A 113 40.06 18.36 13.80
N GLU A 114 40.99 19.16 13.28
CA GLU A 114 41.51 20.37 13.94
C GLU A 114 40.38 21.38 14.22
N ARG A 115 39.39 21.48 13.33
CA ARG A 115 38.22 22.37 13.51
C ARG A 115 37.39 21.99 14.73
N PHE A 116 37.41 20.72 15.13
CA PHE A 116 36.71 20.27 16.34
C PHE A 116 37.36 20.76 17.64
N ASN A 117 38.54 21.40 17.58
CA ASN A 117 39.17 22.06 18.74
C ASN A 117 38.56 23.44 19.05
N GLU A 118 37.71 23.98 18.18
CA GLU A 118 37.04 25.25 18.45
C GLU A 118 36.18 25.16 19.72
N PRO A 119 36.12 26.21 20.57
CA PRO A 119 35.42 26.16 21.86
C PRO A 119 33.96 25.69 21.78
N ARG A 120 33.28 25.97 20.66
CA ARG A 120 31.91 25.54 20.38
C ARG A 120 31.76 24.03 20.15
N LEU A 121 32.77 23.37 19.61
CA LEU A 121 32.75 21.94 19.25
C LEU A 121 33.57 21.08 20.20
N GLN A 122 34.40 21.70 21.05
CA GLN A 122 35.31 20.99 21.96
C GLN A 122 34.58 19.96 22.84
N ARG A 123 33.35 20.27 23.28
CA ARG A 123 32.51 19.34 24.07
C ARG A 123 31.99 18.15 23.26
N GLN A 124 31.86 18.28 21.94
CA GLN A 124 31.37 17.23 21.03
C GLN A 124 32.49 16.53 20.26
N ARG A 125 33.75 16.97 20.41
CA ARG A 125 34.91 16.49 19.64
C ARG A 125 35.00 14.96 19.58
N LEU A 126 34.96 14.29 20.72
CA LEU A 126 35.06 12.82 20.78
C LEU A 126 33.87 12.13 20.10
N LEU A 127 32.69 12.73 20.18
CA LEU A 127 31.46 12.20 19.57
C LEU A 127 31.49 12.34 18.05
N LEU A 128 31.98 13.47 17.53
CA LEU A 128 32.15 13.71 16.09
C LEU A 128 33.20 12.77 15.48
N ILE A 129 34.33 12.56 16.18
CA ILE A 129 35.37 11.61 15.75
C ILE A 129 34.82 10.17 15.77
N GLY A 130 34.17 9.76 16.86
CA GLY A 130 33.54 8.45 16.95
C GLY A 130 32.49 8.24 15.86
N ARG A 131 31.74 9.30 15.52
CA ARG A 131 30.76 9.25 14.43
C ARG A 131 31.43 9.06 13.06
N LEU A 132 32.50 9.79 12.74
CA LEU A 132 33.26 9.60 11.50
C LEU A 132 33.80 8.17 11.37
N GLN A 133 34.34 7.61 12.45
CA GLN A 133 34.78 6.21 12.49
C GLN A 133 33.63 5.22 12.27
N ARG A 134 32.43 5.51 12.80
CA ARG A 134 31.23 4.71 12.52
C ARG A 134 30.83 4.79 11.05
N LEU A 135 30.85 5.99 10.44
CA LEU A 135 30.54 6.18 9.03
C LEU A 135 31.54 5.45 8.13
N GLN A 136 32.82 5.44 8.47
CA GLN A 136 33.83 4.66 7.75
C GLN A 136 33.60 3.15 7.84
N ARG A 137 33.21 2.62 9.00
CA ARG A 137 32.82 1.20 9.13
C ARG A 137 31.61 0.85 8.25
N LEU A 138 30.75 1.81 7.94
CA LEU A 138 29.61 1.67 7.03
C LEU A 138 29.98 1.95 5.56
N GLY A 139 31.23 2.34 5.28
CA GLY A 139 31.69 2.70 3.93
C GLY A 139 31.13 4.04 3.43
N LEU A 140 30.77 4.96 4.33
CA LEU A 140 30.15 6.26 4.01
C LEU A 140 31.08 7.46 4.25
N ALA A 141 32.28 7.21 4.77
CA ALA A 141 33.30 8.23 4.97
C ALA A 141 34.69 7.59 4.92
N ASP A 142 35.68 8.32 4.41
CA ASP A 142 37.05 7.86 4.35
C ASP A 142 38.01 8.89 4.96
N GLU A 143 39.00 8.40 5.72
CA GLU A 143 40.13 9.21 6.15
C GLU A 143 41.14 9.29 5.01
N THR A 144 41.11 10.39 4.26
CA THR A 144 41.98 10.60 3.09
C THR A 144 43.43 10.89 3.50
N GLN A 145 43.61 11.56 4.64
CA GLN A 145 44.88 11.87 5.28
C GLN A 145 44.65 11.89 6.80
N PRO A 146 45.67 11.68 7.64
CA PRO A 146 45.53 11.77 9.09
C PRO A 146 44.83 13.08 9.49
N GLY A 147 43.66 12.97 10.11
CA GLY A 147 42.86 14.12 10.54
C GLY A 147 41.96 14.77 9.47
N THR A 148 42.00 14.31 8.22
CA THR A 148 41.18 14.84 7.10
C THR A 148 40.25 13.76 6.54
N TRP A 149 38.96 13.96 6.74
CA TRP A 149 37.90 13.01 6.40
C TRP A 149 37.06 13.51 5.23
N ALA A 150 36.78 12.63 4.28
CA ALA A 150 35.82 12.87 3.21
C ALA A 150 34.54 12.07 3.50
N VAL A 151 33.43 12.76 3.74
CA VAL A 151 32.11 12.11 3.85
C VAL A 151 31.55 11.96 2.43
N HIS A 152 31.03 10.78 2.11
CA HIS A 152 30.52 10.50 0.77
C HIS A 152 29.28 11.35 0.48
N ALA A 153 29.11 11.76 -0.78
CA ALA A 153 27.99 12.62 -1.19
C ALA A 153 26.62 11.94 -1.03
N ASP A 154 26.56 10.62 -1.07
CA ASP A 154 25.35 9.82 -0.85
C ASP A 154 25.15 9.41 0.62
N ALA A 155 26.06 9.77 1.54
CA ALA A 155 26.00 9.36 2.94
C ALA A 155 24.68 9.76 3.62
N GLU A 156 24.17 10.97 3.38
CA GLU A 156 22.88 11.41 3.92
C GLU A 156 21.74 10.52 3.41
N LYS A 157 21.69 10.26 2.10
CA LYS A 157 20.66 9.43 1.47
C LYS A 157 20.71 8.00 2.03
N THR A 158 21.90 7.42 2.13
CA THR A 158 22.10 6.06 2.61
C THR A 158 21.75 5.93 4.10
N LEU A 159 22.15 6.88 4.94
CA LEU A 159 21.78 6.89 6.37
C LEU A 159 20.27 7.08 6.58
N ARG A 160 19.60 7.89 5.75
CA ARG A 160 18.14 8.00 5.79
C ARG A 160 17.47 6.67 5.46
N ALA A 161 17.91 6.01 4.38
CA ALA A 161 17.39 4.69 3.99
C ALA A 161 17.66 3.60 5.05
N LEU A 162 18.84 3.60 5.70
CA LEU A 162 19.14 2.70 6.81
C LEU A 162 18.24 2.96 8.02
N GLY A 163 17.99 4.23 8.34
CA GLY A 163 17.07 4.63 9.40
C GLY A 163 15.65 4.13 9.13
N GLU A 164 15.13 4.40 7.93
CA GLU A 164 13.81 3.93 7.47
C GLU A 164 13.71 2.40 7.54
N ARG A 165 14.73 1.67 7.08
CA ARG A 165 14.78 0.21 7.17
C ARG A 165 14.75 -0.27 8.62
N GLY A 166 15.48 0.39 9.51
CA GLY A 166 15.45 0.10 10.95
C GLY A 166 14.07 0.32 11.57
N ASP A 167 13.35 1.35 11.15
CA ASP A 167 12.00 1.67 11.62
C ASP A 167 10.97 0.64 11.10
N ILE A 168 11.12 0.21 9.85
CA ILE A 168 10.34 -0.87 9.25
C ILE A 168 10.54 -2.17 10.05
N ILE A 169 11.79 -2.56 10.32
CA ILE A 169 12.11 -3.78 11.08
C ILE A 169 11.44 -3.75 12.46
N ARG A 170 11.53 -2.63 13.18
CA ARG A 170 10.88 -2.48 14.49
C ARG A 170 9.35 -2.59 14.39
N THR A 171 8.77 -1.98 13.36
CA THR A 171 7.34 -2.08 13.07
C THR A 171 6.91 -3.53 12.84
N MET A 172 7.68 -4.29 12.06
CA MET A 172 7.41 -5.71 11.82
C MET A 172 7.53 -6.55 13.08
N GLN A 173 8.58 -6.35 13.88
CA GLN A 173 8.79 -7.07 15.14
C GLN A 173 7.63 -6.85 16.12
N ARG A 174 7.12 -5.61 16.21
CA ARG A 174 5.96 -5.26 17.02
C ARG A 174 4.68 -5.92 16.50
N ALA A 175 4.49 -5.94 15.18
CA ALA A 175 3.34 -6.58 14.54
C ALA A 175 3.31 -8.10 14.76
N MET A 176 4.47 -8.75 14.80
CA MET A 176 4.59 -10.19 15.07
C MET A 176 4.46 -10.55 16.55
N SER A 177 4.13 -9.59 17.43
CA SER A 177 4.01 -9.81 18.89
C SER A 177 5.23 -10.52 19.50
N CYS A 178 6.43 -10.19 19.03
CA CYS A 178 7.70 -10.82 19.43
C CYS A 178 7.82 -12.32 19.12
N GLN A 179 6.98 -12.89 18.26
CA GLN A 179 7.23 -14.22 17.72
C GLN A 179 8.39 -14.17 16.71
N PRO A 180 9.36 -15.10 16.78
CA PRO A 180 10.46 -15.11 15.84
C PRO A 180 9.94 -15.41 14.44
N ARG A 181 10.18 -14.47 13.53
CA ARG A 181 9.99 -14.61 12.08
C ARG A 181 11.21 -14.08 11.39
N GLU A 182 11.58 -14.70 10.27
CA GLU A 182 12.49 -14.05 9.34
C GLU A 182 11.78 -12.81 8.77
N LEU A 183 12.44 -11.66 8.82
CA LEU A 183 11.86 -10.39 8.39
C LEU A 183 12.37 -10.06 6.99
N ALA A 184 11.44 -9.86 6.06
CA ALA A 184 11.73 -9.46 4.70
C ALA A 184 11.02 -8.15 4.36
N VAL A 185 11.76 -7.18 3.80
CA VAL A 185 11.15 -5.99 3.21
C VAL A 185 10.90 -6.31 1.73
N PHE A 186 9.66 -6.11 1.28
CA PHE A 186 9.30 -6.33 -0.11
C PHE A 186 9.71 -5.13 -0.95
N GLU A 187 10.76 -5.29 -1.74
CA GLU A 187 11.19 -4.30 -2.72
C GLU A 187 10.77 -4.77 -4.13
N PRO A 188 9.93 -3.99 -4.84
CA PRO A 188 9.61 -4.27 -6.23
C PRO A 188 10.86 -4.28 -7.12
N GLY A 189 11.15 -5.42 -7.74
CA GLY A 189 12.20 -5.52 -8.77
C GLY A 189 13.52 -6.17 -8.35
N GLN A 190 13.71 -6.51 -7.06
CA GLN A 190 14.80 -7.42 -6.64
C GLN A 190 14.34 -8.87 -6.74
N ASP A 191 15.16 -9.73 -7.35
CA ASP A 191 14.95 -11.18 -7.54
C ASP A 191 13.61 -11.56 -8.20
N ALA A 192 13.30 -10.91 -9.32
CA ALA A 192 12.21 -11.36 -10.19
C ALA A 192 12.71 -12.45 -11.14
N ASP A 193 12.67 -13.71 -10.70
CA ASP A 193 12.55 -14.83 -11.64
C ASP A 193 11.33 -14.60 -12.54
N GLU A 194 11.28 -15.23 -13.71
CA GLU A 194 10.25 -15.06 -14.78
C GLU A 194 8.77 -15.17 -14.32
N ARG A 195 8.50 -15.54 -13.06
CA ARG A 195 7.16 -15.64 -12.44
C ARG A 195 6.79 -14.50 -11.49
N GLY A 196 7.70 -13.56 -11.23
CA GLY A 196 7.49 -12.47 -10.27
C GLY A 196 7.39 -12.96 -8.81
N ARG A 197 7.94 -12.19 -7.88
CA ARG A 197 7.84 -12.51 -6.45
C ARG A 197 6.39 -12.33 -5.99
N THR A 198 5.70 -13.45 -5.76
CA THR A 198 4.34 -13.49 -5.23
C THR A 198 4.36 -13.94 -3.78
N ILE A 199 3.72 -13.18 -2.90
CA ILE A 199 3.60 -13.49 -1.48
C ILE A 199 2.12 -13.66 -1.16
N VAL A 200 1.77 -14.79 -0.57
CA VAL A 200 0.44 -15.01 0.01
C VAL A 200 0.59 -15.04 1.52
N GLY A 201 -0.31 -14.37 2.24
CA GLY A 201 -0.24 -14.38 3.69
C GLY A 201 -1.37 -13.62 4.38
N ARG A 202 -1.33 -13.64 5.70
CA ARG A 202 -2.29 -12.94 6.57
C ARG A 202 -1.80 -11.54 6.87
N VAL A 203 -2.66 -10.54 6.74
CA VAL A 203 -2.39 -9.17 7.20
C VAL A 203 -2.30 -9.16 8.72
N ALA A 204 -1.11 -9.00 9.27
CA ALA A 204 -0.87 -8.93 10.71
C ALA A 204 -0.99 -7.50 11.24
N ALA A 205 -0.53 -6.51 10.47
CA ALA A 205 -0.66 -5.10 10.80
C ALA A 205 -0.72 -4.24 9.54
N LYS A 206 -1.19 -3.01 9.73
CA LYS A 206 -1.22 -1.99 8.70
C LYS A 206 -1.04 -0.61 9.31
N GLY A 207 -0.51 0.34 8.55
CA GLY A 207 -0.29 1.71 9.01
C GLY A 207 0.09 2.63 7.86
N LEU A 208 0.44 3.87 8.17
CA LEU A 208 0.98 4.83 7.22
C LEU A 208 2.51 4.79 7.28
N ALA A 209 3.14 4.62 6.13
CA ALA A 209 4.59 4.66 5.97
C ALA A 209 5.06 6.11 5.77
N ASP A 210 4.22 6.92 5.13
CA ASP A 210 4.46 8.34 4.89
C ASP A 210 3.14 9.10 5.05
N GLU A 211 3.03 9.85 6.15
CA GLU A 211 1.86 10.66 6.49
C GLU A 211 1.69 11.88 5.59
N LEU A 212 2.76 12.36 4.93
CA LEU A 212 2.69 13.50 4.01
C LEU A 212 2.13 13.11 2.65
N HIS A 213 2.28 11.84 2.27
CA HIS A 213 1.87 11.32 0.96
C HIS A 213 0.78 10.24 1.04
N ASP A 214 0.16 10.06 2.22
CA ASP A 214 -0.87 9.05 2.53
C ASP A 214 -0.51 7.64 2.04
N ARG A 215 0.79 7.29 2.06
CA ARG A 215 1.23 5.96 1.62
C ARG A 215 1.10 4.97 2.76
N GLY A 216 0.20 4.00 2.60
CA GLY A 216 0.02 2.91 3.54
C GLY A 216 1.13 1.86 3.47
N TYR A 217 1.22 1.01 4.49
CA TYR A 217 1.95 -0.24 4.46
C TYR A 217 1.13 -1.38 5.05
N LEU A 218 1.48 -2.61 4.65
CA LEU A 218 1.01 -3.84 5.25
C LEU A 218 2.19 -4.64 5.81
N VAL A 219 1.99 -5.24 6.98
CA VAL A 219 2.84 -6.34 7.48
C VAL A 219 2.07 -7.64 7.29
N ILE A 220 2.66 -8.56 6.55
CA ILE A 220 2.04 -9.82 6.13
C ILE A 220 2.80 -10.98 6.76
N ASP A 221 2.12 -11.83 7.53
CA ASP A 221 2.64 -13.13 7.97
C ASP A 221 2.44 -14.12 6.82
N GLY A 222 3.52 -14.39 6.11
CA GLY A 222 3.52 -15.15 4.86
C GLY A 222 3.31 -16.65 5.08
N VAL A 223 2.71 -17.30 4.07
CA VAL A 223 2.63 -18.77 4.07
C VAL A 223 4.00 -19.43 3.93
N ASP A 224 5.03 -18.69 3.53
CA ASP A 224 6.43 -19.10 3.48
C ASP A 224 7.12 -19.10 4.86
N GLY A 225 6.43 -18.66 5.91
CA GLY A 225 6.95 -18.59 7.28
C GLY A 225 7.75 -17.32 7.58
N LYS A 226 7.79 -16.36 6.64
CA LYS A 226 8.45 -15.06 6.82
C LYS A 226 7.42 -13.97 7.08
N ALA A 227 7.83 -12.93 7.81
CA ALA A 227 7.05 -11.70 7.88
C ALA A 227 7.53 -10.75 6.78
N HIS A 228 6.60 -10.23 5.98
CA HIS A 228 6.88 -9.33 4.87
C HIS A 228 6.33 -7.93 5.14
N TYR A 229 7.17 -6.92 4.96
CA TYR A 229 6.71 -5.52 4.92
C TYR A 229 6.47 -5.10 3.48
N VAL A 230 5.29 -4.58 3.20
CA VAL A 230 4.88 -4.17 1.85
C VAL A 230 4.42 -2.72 1.90
N ALA A 231 5.17 -1.83 1.25
CA ALA A 231 4.73 -0.47 1.01
C ALA A 231 3.63 -0.48 -0.05
N LEU A 232 2.49 0.14 0.27
CA LEU A 232 1.36 0.26 -0.64
C LEU A 232 1.51 1.50 -1.53
N ASN A 233 0.74 1.51 -2.61
CA ASN A 233 0.67 2.66 -3.50
C ASN A 233 -0.24 3.73 -2.87
N ALA A 234 -0.05 4.99 -3.25
CA ALA A 234 -0.88 6.10 -2.75
C ALA A 234 -2.39 5.98 -3.07
N ARG A 235 -2.79 5.03 -3.94
CA ARG A 235 -4.19 4.76 -4.30
C ARG A 235 -4.80 3.61 -3.53
N ASP A 236 -3.99 2.83 -2.82
CA ASP A 236 -4.46 1.66 -2.10
C ASP A 236 -5.00 2.07 -0.74
N GLU A 237 -6.31 1.96 -0.57
CA GLU A 237 -6.94 2.31 0.70
C GLU A 237 -6.76 1.18 1.72
N LEU A 238 -6.16 1.50 2.88
CA LEU A 238 -5.93 0.56 3.97
C LEU A 238 -7.21 -0.11 4.48
N VAL A 239 -8.38 0.52 4.31
CA VAL A 239 -9.68 -0.04 4.71
C VAL A 239 -10.00 -1.34 3.99
N ASN A 240 -9.50 -1.52 2.76
CA ASN A 240 -9.73 -2.70 1.94
C ASN A 240 -8.98 -3.95 2.44
N TYR A 241 -8.03 -3.78 3.36
CA TYR A 241 -7.20 -4.86 3.90
C TYR A 241 -7.36 -4.92 5.43
N PRO A 242 -8.43 -5.55 5.96
CA PRO A 242 -8.61 -5.67 7.39
C PRO A 242 -7.56 -6.60 8.01
N THR A 243 -7.14 -6.34 9.25
CA THR A 243 -6.24 -7.23 9.98
C THR A 243 -6.86 -8.62 10.12
N GLY A 244 -6.05 -9.67 9.90
CA GLY A 244 -6.48 -11.06 9.85
C GLY A 244 -6.92 -11.55 8.46
N SER A 245 -7.16 -10.64 7.50
CA SER A 245 -7.47 -11.03 6.13
C SER A 245 -6.30 -11.73 5.42
N VAL A 246 -6.62 -12.56 4.44
CA VAL A 246 -5.65 -13.21 3.55
C VAL A 246 -5.52 -12.38 2.28
N VAL A 247 -4.28 -11.98 1.96
CA VAL A 247 -3.93 -11.20 0.78
C VAL A 247 -2.90 -11.92 -0.07
N GLU A 248 -2.91 -11.64 -1.36
CA GLU A 248 -1.84 -11.98 -2.28
C GLU A 248 -1.19 -10.68 -2.75
N VAL A 249 0.12 -10.57 -2.55
CA VAL A 249 0.94 -9.47 -3.01
C VAL A 249 1.75 -9.95 -4.19
N ARG A 250 1.71 -9.16 -5.26
CA ARG A 250 2.53 -9.38 -6.45
C ARG A 250 3.34 -8.13 -6.70
N GLY A 251 4.64 -8.29 -6.95
CA GLY A 251 5.44 -7.19 -7.48
C GLY A 251 4.92 -6.85 -8.88
N SER A 252 4.43 -5.63 -9.10
CA SER A 252 4.14 -5.11 -10.45
C SER A 252 5.45 -4.73 -11.14
N ALA A 253 6.32 -5.73 -11.31
CA ALA A 253 7.51 -5.68 -12.15
C ALA A 253 7.29 -6.45 -13.47
N GLU A 254 6.06 -6.83 -13.80
CA GLU A 254 5.79 -7.34 -15.14
C GLU A 254 5.79 -6.18 -16.13
N VAL A 255 6.70 -6.26 -17.11
CA VAL A 255 6.63 -5.42 -18.32
C VAL A 255 5.21 -5.53 -18.88
N ARG A 256 4.52 -4.40 -19.02
CA ARG A 256 3.16 -4.38 -19.56
C ARG A 256 3.13 -5.13 -20.88
N ALA A 257 2.07 -5.92 -21.10
CA ALA A 257 1.86 -6.58 -22.38
C ALA A 257 1.91 -5.59 -23.55
N ALA A 258 1.44 -4.35 -23.34
CA ALA A 258 1.55 -3.27 -24.33
C ALA A 258 3.01 -2.92 -24.66
N ASP A 259 3.90 -2.84 -23.67
CA ASP A 259 5.31 -2.51 -23.90
C ASP A 259 6.03 -3.68 -24.60
N LYS A 260 5.72 -4.94 -24.21
CA LYS A 260 6.21 -6.14 -24.93
C LYS A 260 5.76 -6.14 -26.39
N ASN A 261 4.47 -5.90 -26.64
CA ASN A 261 3.92 -5.88 -27.99
C ASN A 261 4.53 -4.75 -28.83
N ILE A 262 4.71 -3.56 -28.27
CA ILE A 262 5.38 -2.45 -28.96
C ILE A 262 6.79 -2.86 -29.35
N VAL A 263 7.59 -3.42 -28.43
CA VAL A 263 8.97 -3.86 -28.72
C VAL A 263 9.00 -4.90 -29.86
N THR A 264 8.07 -5.85 -29.88
CA THR A 264 7.98 -6.86 -30.95
C THR A 264 7.58 -6.29 -32.32
N LEU A 265 6.93 -5.13 -32.35
CA LEU A 265 6.40 -4.48 -33.55
C LEU A 265 7.29 -3.34 -34.04
N VAL A 266 8.34 -2.98 -33.29
CA VAL A 266 9.33 -1.99 -33.69
C VAL A 266 10.22 -2.57 -34.79
N SER A 267 10.45 -1.78 -35.83
CA SER A 267 11.46 -2.04 -36.85
C SER A 267 12.38 -0.82 -36.94
N ASP A 268 13.70 -1.03 -36.87
CA ASP A 268 14.73 0.02 -36.86
C ASP A 268 14.51 1.12 -35.79
N GLY A 269 14.04 0.74 -34.60
CA GLY A 269 13.76 1.67 -33.50
C GLY A 269 12.50 2.53 -33.70
N LEU A 270 11.70 2.24 -34.72
CA LEU A 270 10.46 2.94 -35.04
C LEU A 270 9.24 2.03 -34.90
N TYR A 271 8.24 2.52 -34.15
CA TYR A 271 6.92 1.92 -34.06
C TYR A 271 5.91 2.71 -34.90
N ARG A 272 5.16 2.00 -35.75
CA ARG A 272 4.12 2.55 -36.64
C ARG A 272 2.75 2.03 -36.24
N ALA A 273 1.83 2.95 -35.91
CA ALA A 273 0.48 2.59 -35.49
C ALA A 273 -0.35 1.93 -36.60
N ASP A 274 -0.13 2.32 -37.85
CA ASP A 274 -0.83 1.77 -39.01
C ASP A 274 -0.46 0.29 -39.27
N ASP A 275 0.82 -0.05 -39.11
CA ASP A 275 1.30 -1.44 -39.26
C ASP A 275 0.75 -2.33 -38.13
N HIS A 276 0.69 -1.81 -36.90
CA HIS A 276 0.06 -2.52 -35.80
C HIS A 276 -1.45 -2.73 -36.04
N LEU A 277 -2.15 -1.74 -36.61
CA LEU A 277 -3.56 -1.87 -36.96
C LEU A 277 -3.79 -2.96 -38.03
N ALA A 278 -2.96 -3.00 -39.07
CA ALA A 278 -3.03 -4.03 -40.10
C ALA A 278 -2.81 -5.45 -39.53
N ILE A 279 -1.89 -5.61 -38.58
CA ILE A 279 -1.62 -6.89 -37.91
C ILE A 279 -2.79 -7.32 -37.02
N GLU A 280 -3.37 -6.41 -36.23
CA GLU A 280 -4.50 -6.73 -35.35
C GLU A 280 -5.79 -7.00 -36.14
N GLN A 281 -5.98 -6.34 -37.29
CA GLN A 281 -7.06 -6.66 -38.23
C GLN A 281 -6.93 -8.10 -38.77
N GLY A 282 -5.71 -8.54 -39.08
CA GLY A 282 -5.44 -9.93 -39.50
C GLY A 282 -5.61 -10.98 -38.40
N ARG A 283 -5.60 -10.58 -37.13
CA ARG A 283 -5.72 -11.45 -35.94
C ARG A 283 -7.08 -11.36 -35.24
N ALA A 284 -8.02 -10.61 -35.81
CA ALA A 284 -9.29 -10.28 -35.17
C ALA A 284 -10.06 -11.56 -34.75
N LYS A 285 -10.36 -11.67 -33.44
CA LYS A 285 -11.29 -12.64 -32.87
C LYS A 285 -12.61 -11.96 -32.56
N ALA A 286 -13.72 -12.72 -32.61
CA ALA A 286 -15.04 -12.21 -32.28
C ALA A 286 -15.05 -11.55 -30.87
N GLY A 287 -15.35 -10.25 -30.82
CA GLY A 287 -15.52 -9.48 -29.58
C GLY A 287 -14.36 -8.56 -29.16
N ARG A 288 -13.31 -8.38 -29.98
CA ARG A 288 -12.22 -7.42 -29.69
C ARG A 288 -12.07 -6.46 -30.88
N ASP A 289 -12.26 -5.16 -30.64
CA ASP A 289 -12.10 -4.13 -31.67
C ASP A 289 -10.59 -3.84 -31.88
N PRO A 290 -10.01 -4.13 -33.07
CA PRO A 290 -8.61 -3.86 -33.37
C PRO A 290 -8.23 -2.39 -33.19
N GLN A 291 -9.14 -1.45 -33.47
CA GLN A 291 -8.87 -0.01 -33.34
C GLN A 291 -8.71 0.40 -31.86
N GLU A 292 -9.53 -0.18 -30.97
CA GLU A 292 -9.44 0.08 -29.52
C GLU A 292 -8.13 -0.46 -28.93
N VAL A 293 -7.64 -1.59 -29.44
CA VAL A 293 -6.35 -2.17 -29.05
C VAL A 293 -5.22 -1.22 -29.43
N VAL A 294 -5.16 -0.75 -30.68
CA VAL A 294 -4.11 0.20 -31.12
C VAL A 294 -4.20 1.52 -30.34
N ALA A 295 -5.41 2.04 -30.11
CA ALA A 295 -5.62 3.26 -29.33
C ALA A 295 -5.13 3.12 -27.87
N ALA A 296 -5.20 1.93 -27.27
CA ALA A 296 -4.60 1.67 -25.95
C ALA A 296 -3.06 1.76 -25.97
N HIS A 297 -2.41 1.24 -27.02
CA HIS A 297 -0.95 1.29 -27.17
C HIS A 297 -0.45 2.70 -27.49
N VAL A 298 -1.18 3.48 -28.30
CA VAL A 298 -0.87 4.90 -28.56
C VAL A 298 -0.97 5.73 -27.27
N ARG A 299 -2.03 5.54 -26.46
CA ARG A 299 -2.15 6.19 -25.14
C ARG A 299 -1.00 5.84 -24.20
N ARG A 300 -0.50 4.60 -24.27
CA ARG A 300 0.68 4.16 -23.51
C ARG A 300 1.95 4.88 -23.98
N LEU A 301 2.19 4.97 -25.29
CA LEU A 301 3.33 5.70 -25.86
C LEU A 301 3.28 7.20 -25.53
N GLU A 302 2.10 7.81 -25.57
CA GLU A 302 1.91 9.20 -25.15
C GLU A 302 2.25 9.43 -23.67
N ALA A 303 1.90 8.49 -22.80
CA ALA A 303 2.25 8.55 -21.39
C ALA A 303 3.77 8.45 -21.17
N LEU A 304 4.46 7.56 -21.89
CA LEU A 304 5.91 7.42 -21.85
C LEU A 304 6.63 8.62 -22.49
N ARG A 305 6.03 9.28 -23.49
CA ARG A 305 6.56 10.50 -24.11
C ARG A 305 6.60 11.66 -23.12
N ARG A 306 5.56 11.81 -22.29
CA ARG A 306 5.53 12.83 -21.23
C ARG A 306 6.61 12.62 -20.17
N ALA A 307 7.16 11.40 -20.09
CA ALA A 307 8.27 11.04 -19.21
C ALA A 307 9.65 11.12 -19.89
N GLY A 308 9.70 11.49 -21.19
CA GLY A 308 10.95 11.54 -21.97
C GLY A 308 11.50 10.17 -22.38
N ILE A 309 10.72 9.09 -22.27
CA ILE A 309 11.19 7.72 -22.56
C ILE A 309 11.07 7.39 -24.06
N VAL A 310 10.03 7.90 -24.72
CA VAL A 310 9.79 7.74 -26.16
C VAL A 310 9.58 9.10 -26.82
N GLU A 311 9.85 9.18 -28.11
CA GLU A 311 9.71 10.42 -28.88
C GLU A 311 8.69 10.24 -30.00
N ARG A 312 7.86 11.27 -30.24
CA ARG A 312 6.91 11.27 -31.36
C ARG A 312 7.54 11.97 -32.55
N VAL A 313 7.81 11.21 -33.61
CA VAL A 313 8.45 11.72 -34.84
C VAL A 313 7.40 12.33 -35.77
N ALA A 314 6.26 11.66 -35.92
CA ALA A 314 5.10 12.12 -36.69
C ALA A 314 3.80 11.50 -36.13
N ASP A 315 2.64 11.89 -36.64
CA ASP A 315 1.38 11.25 -36.25
C ASP A 315 1.43 9.75 -36.57
N GLY A 316 1.20 8.90 -35.56
CA GLY A 316 1.29 7.45 -35.69
C GLY A 316 2.71 6.86 -35.72
N LEU A 317 3.77 7.69 -35.75
CA LEU A 317 5.17 7.25 -35.82
C LEU A 317 5.95 7.63 -34.55
N TRP A 318 6.49 6.62 -33.88
CA TRP A 318 7.13 6.74 -32.57
C TRP A 318 8.54 6.18 -32.60
N LYS A 319 9.50 6.92 -32.04
CA LYS A 319 10.85 6.42 -31.78
C LYS A 319 10.88 5.76 -30.40
N VAL A 320 11.22 4.48 -30.38
CA VAL A 320 11.15 3.61 -29.21
C VAL A 320 12.54 3.04 -28.94
N PRO A 321 13.08 3.17 -27.72
CA PRO A 321 14.37 2.58 -27.38
C PRO A 321 14.24 1.06 -27.16
N ASP A 322 15.32 0.32 -27.39
CA ASP A 322 15.35 -1.15 -27.30
C ASP A 322 15.09 -1.66 -25.86
N ASP A 323 15.37 -0.83 -24.86
CA ASP A 323 15.10 -1.08 -23.44
C ASP A 323 13.75 -0.52 -22.96
N LEU A 324 12.81 -0.21 -23.87
CA LEU A 324 11.48 0.31 -23.55
C LEU A 324 10.77 -0.53 -22.49
N ALA A 325 10.88 -1.85 -22.58
CA ALA A 325 10.28 -2.79 -21.65
C ALA A 325 10.74 -2.53 -20.19
N GLU A 326 12.02 -2.26 -19.99
CA GLU A 326 12.61 -2.02 -18.67
C GLU A 326 12.35 -0.57 -18.21
N ARG A 327 12.51 0.41 -19.09
CA ARG A 327 12.21 1.83 -18.77
C ARG A 327 10.73 2.06 -18.47
N GLY A 328 9.84 1.40 -19.21
CA GLY A 328 8.39 1.43 -18.98
C GLY A 328 8.01 0.82 -17.64
N ARG A 329 8.69 -0.28 -17.24
CA ARG A 329 8.55 -0.90 -15.92
C ARG A 329 9.02 0.04 -14.81
N GLN A 330 10.20 0.64 -14.94
CA GLN A 330 10.73 1.60 -13.97
C GLN A 330 9.83 2.84 -13.82
N TYR A 331 9.34 3.37 -14.93
CA TYR A 331 8.39 4.48 -14.95
C TYR A 331 7.08 4.14 -14.23
N ASP A 332 6.55 2.94 -14.46
CA ASP A 332 5.35 2.48 -13.78
C ASP A 332 5.60 2.20 -12.30
N ALA A 333 6.73 1.61 -11.94
CA ALA A 333 7.12 1.37 -10.54
C ALA A 333 7.26 2.69 -9.76
N GLN A 334 7.82 3.73 -10.37
CA GLN A 334 7.93 5.05 -9.74
C GLN A 334 6.57 5.77 -9.60
N ARG A 335 5.67 5.61 -10.58
CA ARG A 335 4.43 6.40 -10.66
C ARG A 335 3.21 5.71 -10.04
N LEU A 336 3.09 4.40 -10.23
CA LEU A 336 1.97 3.59 -9.76
C LEU A 336 2.33 2.81 -8.49
N GLY A 337 3.62 2.76 -8.16
CA GLY A 337 4.18 1.89 -7.13
C GLY A 337 4.22 0.44 -7.59
N GLY A 338 5.32 -0.23 -7.27
CA GLY A 338 5.70 -1.53 -7.83
C GLY A 338 4.99 -2.74 -7.21
N VAL A 339 3.82 -2.54 -6.58
CA VAL A 339 3.11 -3.60 -5.86
C VAL A 339 1.64 -3.63 -6.26
N THR A 340 1.07 -4.82 -6.45
CA THR A 340 -0.38 -5.04 -6.50
C THR A 340 -0.78 -5.95 -5.35
N VAL A 341 -1.76 -5.52 -4.55
CA VAL A 341 -2.29 -6.30 -3.42
C VAL A 341 -3.73 -6.70 -3.69
N GLU A 342 -3.96 -8.01 -3.81
CA GLU A 342 -5.28 -8.60 -4.02
C GLU A 342 -5.80 -9.23 -2.73
N LEU A 343 -7.00 -8.83 -2.31
CA LEU A 343 -7.68 -9.45 -1.17
C LEU A 343 -8.26 -10.81 -1.57
N LYS A 344 -7.73 -11.90 -1.00
CA LYS A 344 -8.21 -13.28 -1.26
C LYS A 344 -9.34 -13.69 -0.33
N SER A 345 -9.26 -13.27 0.93
CA SER A 345 -10.37 -13.41 1.87
C SER A 345 -10.30 -12.32 2.90
N HIS A 346 -11.40 -11.62 3.12
CA HIS A 346 -11.51 -10.64 4.19
C HIS A 346 -11.64 -11.30 5.58
N LEU A 347 -11.96 -12.60 5.63
CA LEU A 347 -12.17 -13.34 6.86
C LEU A 347 -10.86 -13.90 7.42
N PRO A 348 -10.65 -13.81 8.75
CA PRO A 348 -9.62 -14.58 9.45
C PRO A 348 -9.74 -16.08 9.16
N ILE A 349 -8.61 -16.77 9.15
CA ILE A 349 -8.53 -18.18 8.73
C ILE A 349 -9.44 -19.08 9.58
N GLU A 350 -9.55 -18.81 10.87
CA GLU A 350 -10.35 -19.55 11.83
C GLU A 350 -11.85 -19.47 11.49
N ARG A 351 -12.31 -18.32 10.98
CA ARG A 351 -13.70 -18.13 10.55
C ARG A 351 -13.99 -18.81 9.22
N GLN A 352 -12.99 -19.00 8.36
CA GLN A 352 -13.18 -19.66 7.08
C GLN A 352 -13.52 -21.15 7.23
N ALA A 353 -13.12 -21.81 8.32
CA ALA A 353 -13.36 -23.25 8.53
C ALA A 353 -14.85 -23.65 8.42
N ARG A 354 -15.75 -22.86 9.01
CA ARG A 354 -17.17 -23.23 9.17
C ARG A 354 -18.17 -22.29 8.48
N VAL A 355 -17.70 -21.29 7.73
CA VAL A 355 -18.61 -20.35 7.05
C VAL A 355 -19.27 -20.97 5.82
N ILE A 356 -20.56 -20.71 5.61
CA ILE A 356 -21.26 -21.08 4.38
C ILE A 356 -20.95 -20.02 3.32
N GLY A 357 -19.95 -20.30 2.48
CA GLY A 357 -19.48 -19.41 1.41
C GLY A 357 -18.16 -19.92 0.85
N ALA A 358 -17.80 -19.49 -0.37
CA ALA A 358 -16.52 -19.87 -0.97
C ALA A 358 -15.39 -19.05 -0.35
N THR A 359 -14.37 -19.73 0.17
CA THR A 359 -13.27 -19.12 0.92
C THR A 359 -11.92 -19.39 0.27
N TRP A 360 -10.87 -18.77 0.78
CA TRP A 360 -9.50 -19.06 0.34
C TRP A 360 -9.09 -20.51 0.68
N LEU A 361 -9.56 -21.07 1.81
CA LEU A 361 -9.35 -22.48 2.16
C LEU A 361 -9.88 -23.44 1.08
N ASP A 362 -11.02 -23.14 0.45
CA ASP A 362 -11.58 -24.01 -0.60
C ASP A 362 -10.68 -24.04 -1.85
N GLN A 363 -10.07 -22.90 -2.20
CA GLN A 363 -9.08 -22.84 -3.29
C GLN A 363 -7.82 -23.64 -2.94
N GLN A 364 -7.37 -23.59 -1.68
CA GLN A 364 -6.24 -24.40 -1.21
C GLN A 364 -6.56 -25.89 -1.20
N LEU A 365 -7.77 -26.32 -0.82
CA LEU A 365 -8.20 -27.72 -0.90
C LEU A 365 -8.18 -28.22 -2.35
N ILE A 366 -8.64 -27.41 -3.31
CA ILE A 366 -8.58 -27.75 -4.74
C ILE A 366 -7.13 -27.86 -5.23
N GLY A 367 -6.26 -26.95 -4.80
CA GLY A 367 -4.83 -26.94 -5.13
C GLY A 367 -3.99 -27.97 -4.37
N GLY A 368 -4.57 -28.72 -3.43
CA GLY A 368 -3.89 -29.69 -2.57
C GLY A 368 -2.98 -29.08 -1.50
N GLY A 369 -3.18 -27.81 -1.12
CA GLY A 369 -2.40 -27.13 -0.09
C GLY A 369 -0.93 -26.89 -0.46
N LYS A 370 -0.59 -26.91 -1.75
CA LYS A 370 0.78 -26.65 -2.22
C LYS A 370 1.19 -25.21 -1.89
N GLY A 371 2.40 -25.04 -1.36
CA GLY A 371 2.98 -23.72 -1.04
C GLY A 371 2.74 -23.25 0.40
N LEU A 372 2.16 -24.09 1.27
CA LEU A 372 2.04 -23.81 2.70
C LEU A 372 3.29 -24.29 3.46
N GLY A 373 4.03 -23.36 4.05
CA GLY A 373 5.19 -23.63 4.89
C GLY A 373 4.83 -24.24 6.25
N ASP A 374 5.85 -24.54 7.06
CA ASP A 374 5.69 -25.18 8.38
C ASP A 374 5.87 -24.21 9.56
N LEU A 375 6.15 -22.94 9.27
CA LEU A 375 6.40 -21.91 10.27
C LEU A 375 5.35 -20.80 10.15
N GLY A 376 5.02 -20.20 11.30
CA GLY A 376 4.08 -19.09 11.40
C GLY A 376 2.73 -19.36 10.74
N PHE A 377 2.22 -18.35 10.03
CA PHE A 377 0.96 -18.48 9.29
C PHE A 377 0.98 -19.59 8.23
N GLY A 378 2.14 -20.09 7.78
CA GLY A 378 2.19 -21.24 6.88
C GLY A 378 1.60 -22.53 7.49
N SER A 379 1.77 -22.72 8.80
CA SER A 379 1.32 -23.93 9.51
C SER A 379 -0.16 -23.91 9.89
N GLU A 380 -0.72 -22.74 10.19
CA GLU A 380 -2.10 -22.60 10.68
C GLU A 380 -3.15 -23.12 9.67
N PRO A 381 -3.10 -22.76 8.37
CA PRO A 381 -4.04 -23.25 7.37
C PRO A 381 -4.06 -24.76 7.25
N LYS A 382 -2.96 -25.48 7.53
CA LYS A 382 -2.94 -26.95 7.40
C LYS A 382 -3.96 -27.60 8.35
N ASN A 383 -4.02 -27.12 9.59
CA ASN A 383 -5.00 -27.58 10.58
C ASN A 383 -6.41 -27.12 10.21
N THR A 384 -6.56 -25.89 9.74
CA THR A 384 -7.87 -25.33 9.37
C THR A 384 -8.44 -25.97 8.10
N LEU A 385 -7.61 -26.40 7.16
CA LEU A 385 -8.01 -27.14 5.95
C LEU A 385 -8.67 -28.46 6.31
N GLN A 386 -8.16 -29.16 7.33
CA GLN A 386 -8.77 -30.38 7.84
C GLN A 386 -10.17 -30.12 8.40
N GLN A 387 -10.32 -29.09 9.24
CA GLN A 387 -11.62 -28.66 9.79
C GLN A 387 -12.59 -28.23 8.67
N ARG A 388 -12.09 -27.53 7.66
CA ARG A 388 -12.88 -27.10 6.50
C ARG A 388 -13.37 -28.30 5.69
N ALA A 389 -12.50 -29.29 5.45
CA ALA A 389 -12.88 -30.51 4.74
C ALA A 389 -13.96 -31.31 5.51
N ASP A 390 -13.87 -31.36 6.84
CA ASP A 390 -14.89 -32.00 7.69
C ASP A 390 -16.24 -31.27 7.57
N PHE A 391 -16.22 -29.93 7.67
CA PHE A 391 -17.41 -29.12 7.47
C PHE A 391 -18.02 -29.31 6.07
N LEU A 392 -17.20 -29.34 5.01
CA LEU A 392 -17.70 -29.61 3.66
C LEU A 392 -18.31 -31.00 3.53
N ALA A 393 -17.79 -32.00 4.25
CA ALA A 393 -18.38 -33.33 4.28
C ALA A 393 -19.74 -33.36 5.01
N GLU A 394 -19.86 -32.67 6.15
CA GLU A 394 -21.14 -32.47 6.85
C GLU A 394 -22.18 -31.81 5.94
N GLN A 395 -21.76 -30.91 5.05
CA GLN A 395 -22.62 -30.21 4.09
C GLN A 395 -22.93 -30.99 2.81
N GLY A 396 -22.42 -32.23 2.69
CA GLY A 396 -22.56 -33.08 1.50
C GLY A 396 -21.78 -32.58 0.28
N LEU A 397 -20.76 -31.74 0.49
CA LEU A 397 -19.94 -31.11 -0.54
C LEU A 397 -18.52 -31.69 -0.63
N ALA A 398 -18.18 -32.64 0.25
CA ALA A 398 -16.96 -33.41 0.18
C ALA A 398 -17.17 -34.85 0.70
N GLU A 399 -16.35 -35.79 0.24
CA GLU A 399 -16.27 -37.15 0.77
C GLU A 399 -14.84 -37.46 1.22
N ARG A 400 -14.68 -38.03 2.41
CA ARG A 400 -13.38 -38.55 2.85
C ARG A 400 -13.19 -40.00 2.41
N ARG A 401 -12.06 -40.27 1.75
CA ARG A 401 -11.56 -41.61 1.47
C ARG A 401 -10.15 -41.76 2.04
N GLY A 402 -10.08 -42.18 3.30
CA GLY A 402 -8.82 -42.22 4.05
C GLY A 402 -8.21 -40.82 4.19
N GLN A 403 -6.97 -40.65 3.73
CA GLN A 403 -6.29 -39.35 3.72
C GLN A 403 -6.71 -38.42 2.56
N ARG A 404 -7.47 -38.92 1.57
CA ARG A 404 -7.91 -38.11 0.43
C ARG A 404 -9.29 -37.51 0.68
N VAL A 405 -9.44 -36.25 0.33
CA VAL A 405 -10.73 -35.53 0.32
C VAL A 405 -11.17 -35.38 -1.14
N ILE A 406 -12.35 -35.89 -1.47
CA ILE A 406 -12.96 -35.75 -2.79
C ILE A 406 -13.98 -34.62 -2.69
N LEU A 407 -13.76 -33.54 -3.42
CA LEU A 407 -14.65 -32.38 -3.44
C LEU A 407 -15.77 -32.55 -4.47
N ALA A 408 -16.96 -32.04 -4.16
CA ALA A 408 -18.06 -32.02 -5.10
C ALA A 408 -17.72 -31.20 -6.37
N ARG A 409 -18.27 -31.61 -7.51
CA ARG A 409 -18.18 -30.82 -8.75
C ARG A 409 -18.83 -29.45 -8.54
N ASN A 410 -18.22 -28.40 -9.08
CA ASN A 410 -18.70 -27.02 -8.93
C ASN A 410 -18.84 -26.59 -7.45
N LEU A 411 -17.94 -27.05 -6.56
CA LEU A 411 -17.92 -26.69 -5.14
C LEU A 411 -18.06 -25.18 -4.89
N LEU A 412 -17.19 -24.38 -5.51
CA LEU A 412 -17.15 -22.93 -5.31
C LEU A 412 -18.46 -22.25 -5.75
N GLY A 413 -19.04 -22.68 -6.87
CA GLY A 413 -20.33 -22.18 -7.34
C GLY A 413 -21.47 -22.53 -6.38
N THR A 414 -21.48 -23.77 -5.88
CA THR A 414 -22.49 -24.22 -4.92
C THR A 414 -22.41 -23.45 -3.59
N LEU A 415 -21.20 -23.25 -3.06
CA LEU A 415 -20.99 -22.47 -1.83
C LEU A 415 -21.41 -21.00 -2.01
N ARG A 416 -21.03 -20.37 -3.13
CA ARG A 416 -21.47 -19.01 -3.47
C ARG A 416 -22.99 -18.89 -3.53
N ASN A 417 -23.65 -19.83 -4.18
CA ASN A 417 -25.12 -19.81 -4.31
C ASN A 417 -25.81 -20.02 -2.96
N ARG A 418 -25.30 -20.91 -2.10
CA ARG A 418 -25.83 -21.10 -0.74
C ARG A 418 -25.67 -19.85 0.13
N GLU A 419 -24.50 -19.21 0.06
CA GLU A 419 -24.24 -17.94 0.77
C GLU A 419 -25.17 -16.82 0.28
N LEU A 420 -25.26 -16.61 -1.03
CA LEU A 420 -26.12 -15.59 -1.62
C LEU A 420 -27.58 -15.82 -1.27
N ALA A 421 -28.05 -17.07 -1.29
CA ALA A 421 -29.42 -17.40 -0.91
C ALA A 421 -29.71 -17.09 0.58
N GLN A 422 -28.76 -17.33 1.47
CA GLN A 422 -28.91 -17.00 2.89
C GLN A 422 -28.95 -15.49 3.11
N VAL A 423 -27.95 -14.78 2.58
CA VAL A 423 -27.85 -13.31 2.72
C VAL A 423 -29.04 -12.61 2.09
N ALA A 424 -29.51 -13.11 0.95
CA ALA A 424 -30.70 -12.58 0.31
C ALA A 424 -31.96 -12.71 1.18
N LYS A 425 -32.11 -13.83 1.91
CA LYS A 425 -33.22 -13.98 2.87
C LYS A 425 -33.11 -12.97 4.00
N ASP A 426 -31.91 -12.77 4.53
CA ASP A 426 -31.68 -11.82 5.63
C ASP A 426 -31.98 -10.38 5.18
N ILE A 427 -31.48 -9.97 4.00
CA ILE A 427 -31.77 -8.65 3.42
C ILE A 427 -33.26 -8.49 3.14
N ALA A 428 -33.93 -9.52 2.62
CA ALA A 428 -35.37 -9.48 2.37
C ALA A 428 -36.17 -9.33 3.66
N ALA A 429 -35.76 -10.00 4.74
CA ALA A 429 -36.38 -9.85 6.06
C ALA A 429 -36.20 -8.44 6.63
N ASP A 430 -35.01 -7.85 6.47
CA ASP A 430 -34.69 -6.51 7.00
C ASP A 430 -35.32 -5.37 6.19
N THR A 431 -35.42 -5.52 4.87
CA THR A 431 -35.82 -4.42 3.95
C THR A 431 -37.23 -4.57 3.39
N GLY A 432 -37.82 -5.76 3.47
CA GLY A 432 -39.08 -6.11 2.82
C GLY A 432 -38.99 -6.29 1.30
N LEU A 433 -37.82 -6.10 0.69
CA LEU A 433 -37.63 -6.24 -0.76
C LEU A 433 -37.52 -7.72 -1.16
N GLN A 434 -38.12 -8.09 -2.29
CA GLN A 434 -38.02 -9.46 -2.81
C GLN A 434 -36.65 -9.68 -3.49
N HIS A 435 -35.96 -10.77 -3.16
CA HIS A 435 -34.73 -11.14 -3.85
C HIS A 435 -35.01 -11.70 -5.24
N ARG A 436 -34.33 -11.15 -6.25
CA ARG A 436 -34.33 -11.62 -7.63
C ARG A 436 -32.99 -12.28 -7.94
N PRO A 437 -32.91 -13.63 -8.02
CA PRO A 437 -31.66 -14.34 -8.28
C PRO A 437 -31.16 -14.01 -9.69
N VAL A 438 -29.84 -13.84 -9.81
CA VAL A 438 -29.18 -13.51 -11.07
C VAL A 438 -28.66 -14.79 -11.71
N THR A 439 -29.07 -15.07 -12.94
CA THR A 439 -28.53 -16.18 -13.73
C THR A 439 -27.34 -15.73 -14.58
N ASP A 440 -26.48 -16.69 -14.92
CA ASP A 440 -25.30 -16.40 -15.75
C ASP A 440 -25.73 -15.93 -17.15
N GLY A 441 -25.13 -14.85 -17.63
CA GLY A 441 -25.47 -14.16 -18.87
C GLY A 441 -26.61 -13.14 -18.75
N GLN A 442 -27.31 -13.07 -17.62
CA GLN A 442 -28.42 -12.14 -17.43
C GLN A 442 -27.93 -10.70 -17.20
N ARG A 443 -28.54 -9.76 -17.91
CA ARG A 443 -28.39 -8.32 -17.66
C ARG A 443 -29.33 -7.90 -16.54
N VAL A 444 -28.77 -7.30 -15.49
CA VAL A 444 -29.49 -6.80 -14.31
C VAL A 444 -29.26 -5.31 -14.22
N ALA A 445 -30.33 -4.53 -14.13
CA ALA A 445 -30.26 -3.08 -14.01
C ALA A 445 -31.00 -2.62 -12.76
N GLY A 446 -30.47 -1.63 -12.06
CA GLY A 446 -31.08 -1.08 -10.86
C GLY A 446 -30.27 0.06 -10.25
N ILE A 447 -30.82 0.66 -9.22
CA ILE A 447 -30.15 1.67 -8.39
C ILE A 447 -29.15 0.95 -7.48
N TYR A 448 -27.88 1.33 -7.55
CA TYR A 448 -26.88 0.80 -6.63
C TYR A 448 -27.09 1.37 -5.23
N ARG A 449 -27.53 0.53 -4.29
CA ARG A 449 -27.83 0.96 -2.91
C ARG A 449 -26.59 0.93 -2.03
N ARG A 450 -25.92 -0.23 -2.00
CA ARG A 450 -24.77 -0.49 -1.12
C ARG A 450 -23.97 -1.70 -1.59
N SER A 451 -22.73 -1.80 -1.12
CA SER A 451 -21.96 -3.04 -1.22
C SER A 451 -22.15 -3.92 0.01
N VAL A 452 -22.18 -5.24 -0.18
CA VAL A 452 -22.23 -6.26 0.87
C VAL A 452 -20.95 -7.09 0.79
N MET A 453 -20.26 -7.27 1.92
CA MET A 453 -19.05 -8.09 1.99
C MET A 453 -19.42 -9.51 2.41
N LEU A 454 -19.17 -10.48 1.53
CA LEU A 454 -19.42 -11.91 1.74
C LEU A 454 -18.10 -12.68 1.84
N ALA A 455 -18.14 -13.90 2.38
CA ALA A 455 -16.99 -14.81 2.39
C ALA A 455 -16.49 -15.03 0.96
N SER A 456 -17.41 -15.15 0.00
CA SER A 456 -17.13 -15.30 -1.43
C SER A 456 -16.66 -14.03 -2.16
N GLY A 457 -16.56 -12.89 -1.47
CA GLY A 457 -16.15 -11.60 -2.03
C GLY A 457 -17.19 -10.49 -1.87
N ARG A 458 -16.92 -9.33 -2.47
CA ARG A 458 -17.79 -8.16 -2.40
C ARG A 458 -18.87 -8.22 -3.48
N TYR A 459 -20.12 -7.95 -3.09
CA TYR A 459 -21.28 -7.88 -3.99
C TYR A 459 -21.93 -6.49 -3.91
N ALA A 460 -22.52 -6.04 -5.00
CA ALA A 460 -23.34 -4.84 -5.08
C ALA A 460 -24.82 -5.22 -5.02
N MET A 461 -25.57 -4.50 -4.19
CA MET A 461 -27.03 -4.59 -4.12
C MET A 461 -27.63 -3.59 -5.10
N LEU A 462 -28.26 -4.11 -6.15
CA LEU A 462 -29.02 -3.34 -7.13
C LEU A 462 -30.50 -3.46 -6.80
N ASP A 463 -31.17 -2.32 -6.72
CA ASP A 463 -32.61 -2.21 -6.47
C ASP A 463 -33.32 -1.77 -7.75
N ASP A 464 -34.21 -2.60 -8.29
CA ASP A 464 -34.94 -2.33 -9.53
C ASP A 464 -36.33 -1.70 -9.27
N GLY A 465 -36.65 -1.37 -8.02
CA GLY A 465 -37.94 -0.84 -7.59
C GLY A 465 -39.00 -1.90 -7.32
N MET A 466 -38.82 -3.14 -7.79
CA MET A 466 -39.70 -4.29 -7.50
C MET A 466 -39.04 -5.31 -6.55
N GLY A 467 -37.73 -5.30 -6.47
CA GLY A 467 -36.92 -6.17 -5.63
C GLY A 467 -35.45 -5.79 -5.71
N PHE A 468 -34.59 -6.69 -5.26
CA PHE A 468 -33.16 -6.48 -5.32
C PHE A 468 -32.41 -7.69 -5.87
N SER A 469 -31.27 -7.42 -6.47
CA SER A 469 -30.31 -8.42 -6.95
C SER A 469 -28.92 -8.16 -6.38
N LEU A 470 -28.21 -9.24 -6.08
CA LEU A 470 -26.81 -9.20 -5.67
C LEU A 470 -25.93 -9.58 -6.86
N VAL A 471 -25.03 -8.68 -7.27
CA VAL A 471 -24.09 -8.91 -8.38
C VAL A 471 -22.65 -8.70 -7.91
N PRO A 472 -21.65 -9.41 -8.45
CA PRO A 472 -20.25 -9.20 -8.05
C PRO A 472 -19.83 -7.73 -8.18
N TRP A 473 -19.12 -7.20 -7.18
CA TRP A 473 -18.73 -5.79 -7.13
C TRP A 473 -17.40 -5.54 -7.89
N ARG A 474 -17.22 -4.33 -8.44
CA ARG A 474 -15.92 -3.86 -8.99
C ARG A 474 -15.65 -2.41 -8.56
N PRO A 475 -14.38 -1.98 -8.46
CA PRO A 475 -14.01 -0.61 -8.04
C PRO A 475 -14.68 0.51 -8.85
N VAL A 476 -15.01 0.27 -10.12
CA VAL A 476 -15.65 1.25 -11.01
C VAL A 476 -17.00 1.78 -10.49
N ILE A 477 -17.67 1.06 -9.58
CA ILE A 477 -18.96 1.46 -8.99
C ILE A 477 -18.85 2.01 -7.56
N GLU A 478 -17.66 2.08 -6.97
CA GLU A 478 -17.44 2.48 -5.56
C GLU A 478 -18.09 3.82 -5.21
N GLN A 479 -17.84 4.85 -6.03
CA GLN A 479 -18.29 6.22 -5.80
C GLN A 479 -19.69 6.51 -6.38
N ARG A 480 -20.50 5.49 -6.65
CA ARG A 480 -21.78 5.64 -7.38
C ARG A 480 -23.04 5.17 -6.64
N PRO A 481 -23.11 5.22 -5.29
CA PRO A 481 -24.36 4.89 -4.61
C PRO A 481 -25.48 5.85 -5.07
N GLY A 482 -26.68 5.33 -5.24
CA GLY A 482 -27.85 6.08 -5.74
C GLY A 482 -27.94 6.23 -7.26
N GLN A 483 -26.93 5.81 -8.03
CA GLN A 483 -26.98 5.87 -9.49
C GLN A 483 -27.61 4.61 -10.09
N GLN A 484 -28.31 4.79 -11.22
CA GLN A 484 -28.84 3.69 -12.01
C GLN A 484 -27.73 3.08 -12.86
N ILE A 485 -27.46 1.79 -12.63
CA ILE A 485 -26.39 1.05 -13.31
C ILE A 485 -26.90 -0.31 -13.77
N ALA A 486 -26.23 -0.89 -14.77
CA ALA A 486 -26.51 -2.24 -15.23
C ALA A 486 -25.25 -3.11 -15.17
N ALA A 487 -25.44 -4.38 -14.87
CA ALA A 487 -24.41 -5.40 -14.82
C ALA A 487 -24.84 -6.63 -15.64
N THR A 488 -23.91 -7.22 -16.37
CA THR A 488 -24.08 -8.55 -16.95
C THR A 488 -23.05 -9.48 -16.33
N VAL A 489 -23.52 -10.52 -15.63
CA VAL A 489 -22.69 -11.53 -14.96
C VAL A 489 -22.38 -12.65 -15.95
N ARG A 490 -21.11 -13.09 -16.07
CA ARG A 490 -20.68 -14.23 -16.92
C ARG A 490 -19.56 -15.00 -16.26
N GLY A 491 -19.73 -16.30 -16.00
CA GLY A 491 -18.67 -17.21 -15.57
C GLY A 491 -17.90 -16.75 -14.32
N GLY A 492 -18.54 -16.00 -13.42
CA GLY A 492 -17.91 -15.39 -12.24
C GLY A 492 -17.29 -14.01 -12.44
N GLY A 493 -17.27 -13.48 -13.67
CA GLY A 493 -16.93 -12.09 -13.98
C GLY A 493 -18.18 -11.22 -14.14
N VAL A 494 -18.01 -9.90 -14.01
CA VAL A 494 -19.08 -8.91 -14.23
C VAL A 494 -18.61 -7.81 -15.17
N SER A 495 -19.45 -7.51 -16.15
CA SER A 495 -19.33 -6.32 -17.00
C SER A 495 -20.34 -5.28 -16.54
N TRP A 496 -19.87 -4.05 -16.36
CA TRP A 496 -20.70 -2.94 -15.87
C TRP A 496 -20.97 -1.94 -16.99
N GLU A 497 -22.25 -1.65 -17.22
CA GLU A 497 -22.73 -0.59 -18.09
C GLU A 497 -23.22 0.56 -17.21
N ILE A 498 -22.54 1.70 -17.27
CA ILE A 498 -22.97 2.90 -16.56
C ILE A 498 -23.67 3.81 -17.57
N GLY A 499 -24.95 4.08 -17.35
CA GLY A 499 -25.73 4.97 -18.21
C GLY A 499 -25.12 6.37 -18.20
N ARG A 500 -24.76 6.89 -19.39
CA ARG A 500 -24.58 8.33 -19.57
C ARG A 500 -25.93 8.99 -19.33
N GLN A 501 -26.00 9.95 -18.42
CA GLN A 501 -27.04 10.99 -18.51
C GLN A 501 -26.91 11.61 -19.91
N ARG A 502 -27.89 11.34 -20.78
CA ARG A 502 -28.12 12.20 -21.94
C ARG A 502 -28.49 13.55 -21.35
N GLY A 503 -27.52 14.48 -21.34
CA GLY A 503 -27.84 15.88 -21.16
C GLY A 503 -28.90 16.23 -22.20
N VAL A 504 -30.02 16.77 -21.73
CA VAL A 504 -30.97 17.46 -22.61
C VAL A 504 -30.18 18.63 -23.19
N SER A 505 -29.76 18.51 -24.44
CA SER A 505 -29.36 19.67 -25.23
C SER A 505 -30.62 20.50 -25.43
N VAL A 506 -30.65 21.68 -24.80
CA VAL A 506 -31.62 22.74 -25.09
C VAL A 506 -31.27 23.35 -26.45
#